data_AF-A0A3N8AL94-F1
#
_entry.id   AF-A0A3N8AL94-F1
#
_cell.length_a   1.000
_cell.length_b   1.000
_cell.length_c   1.000
_cell.angle_alpha   90.00
_cell.angle_beta   90.00
_cell.angle_gamma   90.00
#
_symmetry.space_group_name_H-M   'P 1'
#
loop_
_entity.id
_entity.type
_entity.pdbx_description
1 polymer ?
#
loop_
_entity_poly.entity_id
_entity_poly.type
_entity_poly.pdbx_seq_one_letter_code
_entity_poly.pdbx_strand_id
1 'polypeptide(L)'
;MGWGFRKSIKIAPGVRLNVSKSGVSTSIGGKGFTYNSRGRVTASIPGTGIRFTQNTHATRTSNPVRSVVAGSGRIDSASTERLSKREQAARDFVVQVQERTANALLLYFMSHGVYVRREDLADAVTLAEHQGFVETLALEFEATTKAIKLAVDIGSISLAEKEKAMLAVYEVERKCSENLGDRGQLANEAATLASVVRSWPVAPTLKAPLVVGLIAAFLLFMGGIVAGLILLLVAFAFGGFSLVSFSKKKTAVANTIADANERFDALLAVEVSGRPALGAVRDNTHVKAIGFGILLVAVSAIAWSYRTPNAYQPATMTQGAEKAVSAASSVAADTVRGGGKQLDFGWMVGKLPADVVTDKRFRAPFNHASKADWKRFVDRLAVANSRGIELRDGFLVGQGCKAGACGSDAAAFAIDASTGKGDFVFRETVDASSGKAITKRVTWKDLPLDSTPLAEWVHSTETTVASDTAALAPAQSTLRTSYDCSKAHSVAEHLICTDAQLAAADVELAAVYAKAKAAVTDQVAFKTRTLEQWNYREKTCHDRECLARWYADQRIVLLHIAETGNATAE
;
A
#
# COMPACT_ATOMS: atom_id res chain seq x y z
N MET A 1 -9.14 -10.62 -6.53
CA MET A 1 -10.52 -10.27 -6.91
C MET A 1 -11.11 -11.45 -7.65
N GLY A 2 -12.01 -12.16 -6.99
CA GLY A 2 -12.60 -13.40 -7.49
C GLY A 2 -13.56 -13.17 -8.66
N TRP A 3 -13.71 -14.21 -9.47
CA TRP A 3 -14.60 -14.30 -10.61
C TRP A 3 -16.04 -13.86 -10.25
N GLY A 4 -16.65 -13.01 -11.08
CA GLY A 4 -18.04 -12.58 -10.94
C GLY A 4 -18.94 -13.36 -11.89
N PHE A 5 -19.92 -14.10 -11.35
CA PHE A 5 -20.92 -14.80 -12.15
C PHE A 5 -22.21 -13.97 -12.27
N ARG A 6 -22.64 -13.71 -13.51
CA ARG A 6 -23.98 -13.19 -13.83
C ARG A 6 -24.51 -13.90 -15.08
N LYS A 7 -25.68 -14.52 -14.97
CA LYS A 7 -26.38 -15.16 -16.10
C LYS A 7 -27.86 -14.74 -16.12
N SER A 8 -28.34 -14.32 -17.29
CA SER A 8 -29.76 -14.00 -17.51
C SER A 8 -30.37 -15.03 -18.45
N ILE A 9 -31.41 -15.73 -18.00
CA ILE A 9 -32.08 -16.81 -18.73
C ILE A 9 -33.51 -16.34 -19.07
N LYS A 10 -33.89 -16.42 -20.34
CA LYS A 10 -35.25 -16.12 -20.80
C LYS A 10 -36.08 -17.38 -20.62
N ILE A 11 -37.11 -17.32 -19.78
CA ILE A 11 -37.97 -18.47 -19.46
C ILE A 11 -39.24 -18.44 -20.32
N ALA A 12 -39.81 -17.25 -20.51
CA ALA A 12 -40.99 -17.03 -21.35
C ALA A 12 -40.94 -15.62 -21.97
N PRO A 13 -41.77 -15.31 -22.99
CA PRO A 13 -41.94 -13.95 -23.47
C PRO A 13 -42.33 -13.01 -22.32
N GLY A 14 -41.51 -12.00 -22.04
CA GLY A 14 -41.76 -11.04 -20.94
C GLY A 14 -41.30 -11.47 -19.55
N VAL A 15 -40.71 -12.67 -19.36
CA VAL A 15 -40.19 -13.11 -18.05
C VAL A 15 -38.74 -13.57 -18.17
N ARG A 16 -37.86 -12.93 -17.39
CA ARG A 16 -36.41 -13.21 -17.37
C ARG A 16 -35.95 -13.52 -15.94
N LEU A 17 -35.17 -14.58 -15.78
CA LEU A 17 -34.52 -14.94 -14.53
C LEU A 17 -33.06 -14.49 -14.56
N ASN A 18 -32.66 -13.65 -13.61
CA ASN A 18 -31.30 -13.15 -13.48
C ASN A 18 -30.65 -13.78 -12.26
N VAL A 19 -29.56 -14.51 -12.47
CA VAL A 19 -28.76 -15.15 -11.43
C VAL A 19 -27.45 -14.37 -11.32
N SER A 20 -27.14 -13.87 -10.13
CA SER A 20 -25.89 -13.15 -9.84
C SER A 20 -25.32 -13.59 -8.48
N LYS A 21 -24.10 -13.14 -8.15
CA LYS A 21 -23.48 -13.36 -6.82
C LYS A 21 -24.35 -12.94 -5.62
N SER A 22 -25.24 -11.97 -5.83
CA SER A 22 -26.20 -11.45 -4.84
C SER A 22 -27.55 -12.19 -4.81
N GLY A 23 -27.67 -13.34 -5.48
CA GLY A 23 -28.88 -14.18 -5.52
C GLY A 23 -29.68 -14.09 -6.82
N VAL A 24 -30.82 -14.77 -6.85
CA VAL A 24 -31.72 -14.85 -8.01
C VAL A 24 -32.76 -13.75 -7.98
N SER A 25 -33.03 -13.10 -9.11
CA SER A 25 -34.11 -12.11 -9.27
C SER A 25 -34.90 -12.35 -10.55
N THR A 26 -36.20 -12.14 -10.50
CA THR A 26 -37.08 -12.23 -11.66
C THR A 26 -37.38 -10.83 -12.19
N SER A 27 -37.33 -10.67 -13.50
CA SER A 27 -37.84 -9.48 -14.19
C SER A 27 -39.08 -9.89 -14.98
N ILE A 28 -40.19 -9.22 -14.68
CA ILE A 28 -41.50 -9.44 -15.29
C ILE A 28 -41.87 -8.16 -16.05
N GLY A 29 -42.00 -8.25 -17.37
CA GLY A 29 -42.44 -7.15 -18.22
C GLY A 29 -41.85 -7.16 -19.63
N GLY A 30 -42.51 -6.41 -20.51
CA GLY A 30 -42.23 -6.30 -21.95
C GLY A 30 -42.00 -4.86 -22.40
N LYS A 31 -42.10 -4.60 -23.71
CA LYS A 31 -42.00 -3.25 -24.27
C LYS A 31 -43.01 -2.34 -23.58
N GLY A 32 -42.52 -1.35 -22.85
CA GLY A 32 -43.34 -0.32 -22.21
C GLY A 32 -43.42 -0.41 -20.69
N PHE A 33 -43.27 -1.58 -20.07
CA PHE A 33 -43.27 -1.70 -18.61
C PHE A 33 -42.48 -2.93 -18.16
N THR A 34 -41.54 -2.74 -17.23
CA THR A 34 -40.71 -3.81 -16.66
C THR A 34 -40.57 -3.63 -15.16
N TYR A 35 -40.94 -4.67 -14.42
CA TYR A 35 -40.81 -4.77 -12.97
C TYR A 35 -39.77 -5.83 -12.61
N ASN A 36 -38.81 -5.48 -11.77
CA ASN A 36 -37.83 -6.42 -11.22
C ASN A 36 -38.16 -6.71 -9.75
N SER A 37 -38.09 -7.98 -9.36
CA SER A 37 -38.32 -8.43 -7.98
C SER A 37 -37.40 -7.78 -6.93
N ARG A 38 -36.32 -7.11 -7.34
CA ARG A 38 -35.46 -6.26 -6.49
C ARG A 38 -35.89 -4.78 -6.41
N GLY A 39 -37.12 -4.46 -6.82
CA GLY A 39 -37.72 -3.14 -6.66
C GLY A 39 -37.40 -2.12 -7.76
N ARG A 40 -36.83 -2.53 -8.91
CA ARG A 40 -36.65 -1.62 -10.05
C ARG A 40 -37.88 -1.66 -10.95
N VAL A 41 -38.54 -0.52 -11.11
CA VAL A 41 -39.68 -0.32 -12.01
C VAL A 41 -39.25 0.58 -13.16
N THR A 42 -39.45 0.12 -14.39
CA THR A 42 -39.19 0.91 -15.60
C THR A 42 -40.46 0.97 -16.43
N ALA A 43 -41.05 2.15 -16.55
CA ALA A 43 -42.11 2.46 -17.49
C ALA A 43 -41.51 3.18 -18.71
N SER A 44 -41.99 2.91 -19.91
CA SER A 44 -41.55 3.59 -21.14
C SER A 44 -42.68 3.64 -22.14
N ILE A 45 -42.71 4.66 -22.98
CA ILE A 45 -43.67 4.74 -24.07
C ILE A 45 -42.96 4.24 -25.33
N PRO A 46 -43.43 3.14 -25.96
CA PRO A 46 -42.78 2.59 -27.15
C PRO A 46 -42.75 3.60 -28.30
N GLY A 47 -41.58 3.76 -28.94
CA GLY A 47 -41.44 4.63 -30.13
C GLY A 47 -41.15 6.11 -29.83
N THR A 48 -41.26 6.57 -28.59
CA THR A 48 -41.03 7.99 -28.24
C THR A 48 -39.69 8.27 -27.56
N GLY A 49 -38.95 7.22 -27.18
CA GLY A 49 -37.69 7.35 -26.43
C GLY A 49 -37.85 7.74 -24.96
N ILE A 50 -39.08 7.99 -24.51
CA ILE A 50 -39.38 8.42 -23.13
C ILE A 50 -39.45 7.20 -22.23
N ARG A 51 -38.52 7.12 -21.26
CA ARG A 51 -38.50 6.09 -20.21
C ARG A 51 -38.40 6.72 -18.83
N PHE A 52 -39.18 6.21 -17.89
CA PHE A 52 -39.16 6.55 -16.49
C PHE A 52 -38.73 5.32 -15.70
N THR A 53 -37.64 5.41 -14.94
CA THR A 53 -37.15 4.31 -14.09
C THR A 53 -37.08 4.76 -12.66
N GLN A 54 -37.70 4.02 -11.75
CA GLN A 54 -37.74 4.29 -10.33
C GLN A 54 -37.36 3.01 -9.56
N ASN A 55 -36.47 3.16 -8.58
CA ASN A 55 -36.16 2.10 -7.62
C ASN A 55 -37.06 2.30 -6.38
N THR A 56 -37.90 1.33 -6.05
CA THR A 56 -38.79 1.36 -4.87
C THR A 56 -38.03 1.23 -3.55
N HIS A 57 -36.76 0.83 -3.59
CA HIS A 57 -35.85 0.77 -2.44
C HIS A 57 -34.83 1.92 -2.38
N ALA A 58 -34.99 2.98 -3.19
CA ALA A 58 -34.18 4.18 -3.05
C ALA A 58 -34.79 5.06 -1.94
N THR A 59 -34.29 4.92 -0.71
CA THR A 59 -34.50 5.94 0.32
C THR A 59 -34.03 7.26 -0.27
N ARG A 60 -34.96 8.20 -0.47
CA ARG A 60 -34.69 9.57 -0.91
C ARG A 60 -33.75 10.22 0.10
N THR A 61 -32.44 10.22 -0.18
CA THR A 61 -31.48 10.96 0.63
C THR A 61 -31.32 12.36 0.04
N SER A 62 -32.33 13.18 0.29
CA SER A 62 -32.22 14.64 0.29
C SER A 62 -32.58 15.13 1.70
N ASN A 63 -31.91 14.58 2.72
CA ASN A 63 -31.95 15.17 4.05
C ASN A 63 -30.71 16.08 4.19
N PRO A 64 -30.88 17.40 4.33
CA PRO A 64 -29.76 18.33 4.49
C PRO A 64 -28.88 17.96 5.69
N VAL A 65 -29.47 17.34 6.72
CA VAL A 65 -28.78 16.85 7.92
C VAL A 65 -27.69 15.81 7.60
N ARG A 66 -27.90 14.94 6.59
CA ARG A 66 -26.89 13.94 6.19
C ARG A 66 -25.66 14.59 5.55
N SER A 67 -25.83 15.75 4.89
CA SER A 67 -24.75 16.43 4.17
C SER A 67 -23.79 17.20 5.10
N VAL A 68 -24.30 17.75 6.20
CA VAL A 68 -23.47 18.40 7.23
C VAL A 68 -22.62 17.37 7.95
N VAL A 69 -23.22 16.22 8.28
CA VAL A 69 -22.59 15.20 9.10
C VAL A 69 -21.62 14.32 8.29
N ALA A 70 -21.98 13.93 7.06
CA ALA A 70 -21.07 13.16 6.18
C ALA A 70 -19.84 13.97 5.71
N GLY A 71 -19.86 15.30 5.83
CA GLY A 71 -18.72 16.17 5.53
C GLY A 71 -17.56 16.05 6.53
N SER A 72 -17.76 15.42 7.69
CA SER A 72 -16.75 15.31 8.75
C SER A 72 -15.62 14.30 8.45
N GLY A 73 -15.74 13.47 7.40
CA GLY A 73 -14.82 12.36 7.15
C GLY A 73 -13.80 12.54 6.01
N ARG A 74 -13.79 13.69 5.32
CA ARG A 74 -12.96 13.87 4.10
C ARG A 74 -12.34 15.26 4.01
N ILE A 75 -11.40 15.55 4.89
CA ILE A 75 -10.43 16.62 4.64
C ILE A 75 -9.03 15.99 4.68
N ASP A 76 -8.53 15.66 3.49
CA ASP A 76 -7.16 15.23 3.26
C ASP A 76 -6.20 16.31 3.79
N SER A 77 -5.44 15.99 4.84
CA SER A 77 -4.52 16.91 5.51
C SER A 77 -3.20 17.15 4.75
N ALA A 78 -3.16 16.91 3.44
CA ALA A 78 -1.92 16.86 2.65
C ALA A 78 -1.74 17.98 1.61
N SER A 79 -2.57 19.02 1.61
CA SER A 79 -2.43 20.18 0.72
C SER A 79 -2.36 21.49 1.50
N THR A 80 -1.32 21.68 2.31
CA THR A 80 -0.95 23.01 2.86
C THR A 80 0.06 23.69 1.93
N GLU A 81 -0.30 23.82 0.66
CA GLU A 81 0.45 24.66 -0.28
C GLU A 81 -0.19 26.06 -0.22
N ARG A 82 0.42 26.94 0.58
CA ARG A 82 0.17 28.39 0.72
C ARG A 82 -1.26 28.87 0.45
N LEU A 83 -2.23 28.35 1.21
CA LEU A 83 -3.58 28.93 1.29
C LEU A 83 -3.49 30.41 1.70
N SER A 84 -4.30 31.27 1.08
CA SER A 84 -4.39 32.67 1.50
C SER A 84 -4.91 32.76 2.94
N LYS A 85 -4.50 33.76 3.72
CA LYS A 85 -5.00 33.96 5.11
C LYS A 85 -6.53 33.98 5.20
N ARG A 86 -7.20 34.45 4.13
CA ARG A 86 -8.67 34.48 4.03
C ARG A 86 -9.27 33.09 3.84
N GLU A 87 -8.63 32.25 3.02
CA GLU A 87 -9.06 30.88 2.80
C GLU A 87 -8.80 30.00 4.03
N GLN A 88 -7.67 30.19 4.72
CA GLN A 88 -7.42 29.55 6.02
C GLN A 88 -8.52 29.91 7.03
N ALA A 89 -8.83 31.20 7.19
CA ALA A 89 -9.89 31.65 8.09
C ALA A 89 -11.30 31.14 7.70
N ALA A 90 -11.54 30.87 6.40
CA ALA A 90 -12.79 30.24 5.95
C ALA A 90 -12.83 28.75 6.29
N ARG A 91 -11.70 28.02 6.13
CA ARG A 91 -11.58 26.60 6.52
C ARG A 91 -11.68 26.43 8.03
N ASP A 92 -10.98 27.25 8.81
CA ASP A 92 -11.04 27.21 10.27
C ASP A 92 -12.45 27.45 10.78
N PHE A 93 -13.18 28.38 10.15
CA PHE A 93 -14.58 28.63 10.44
C PHE A 93 -15.48 27.41 10.14
N VAL A 94 -15.30 26.76 8.98
CA VAL A 94 -16.06 25.54 8.63
C VAL A 94 -15.80 24.44 9.65
N VAL A 95 -14.54 24.21 10.02
CA VAL A 95 -14.16 23.21 11.04
C VAL A 95 -14.82 23.54 12.37
N GLN A 96 -14.79 24.80 12.80
CA GLN A 96 -15.43 25.24 14.04
C GLN A 96 -16.95 24.97 14.05
N VAL A 97 -17.65 25.32 12.98
CA VAL A 97 -19.11 25.09 12.86
C VAL A 97 -19.43 23.60 12.89
N GLN A 98 -18.69 22.78 12.13
CA GLN A 98 -18.88 21.33 12.07
C GLN A 98 -18.58 20.65 13.40
N GLU A 99 -17.48 21.02 14.06
CA GLU A 99 -17.08 20.42 15.32
C GLU A 99 -18.08 20.70 16.44
N ARG A 100 -18.52 21.96 16.57
CA ARG A 100 -19.47 22.36 17.61
C ARG A 100 -20.85 21.70 17.42
N THR A 101 -21.37 21.72 16.20
CA THR A 101 -22.64 21.04 15.87
C THR A 101 -22.57 19.54 16.08
N ALA A 102 -21.47 18.90 15.64
CA ALA A 102 -21.27 17.47 15.85
C ALA A 102 -21.16 17.11 17.34
N ASN A 103 -20.42 17.90 18.13
CA ASN A 103 -20.26 17.64 19.56
C ASN A 103 -21.60 17.76 20.31
N ALA A 104 -22.42 18.76 19.98
CA ALA A 104 -23.77 18.91 20.57
C ALA A 104 -24.66 17.70 20.27
N LEU A 105 -24.65 17.23 19.02
CA LEU A 105 -25.42 16.05 18.62
C LEU A 105 -24.88 14.75 19.23
N LEU A 106 -23.55 14.59 19.32
CA LEU A 106 -22.94 13.44 19.97
C LEU A 106 -23.37 13.35 21.44
N LEU A 107 -23.34 14.47 22.18
CA LEU A 107 -23.82 14.53 23.56
C LEU A 107 -25.30 14.15 23.66
N TYR A 108 -26.14 14.69 22.77
CA TYR A 108 -27.55 14.33 22.70
C TYR A 108 -27.75 12.82 22.47
N PHE A 109 -27.16 12.23 21.42
CA PHE A 109 -27.34 10.80 21.12
C PHE A 109 -26.78 9.89 22.21
N MET A 110 -25.59 10.20 22.72
CA MET A 110 -25.00 9.42 23.82
C MET A 110 -25.83 9.49 25.09
N SER A 111 -26.47 10.64 25.38
CA SER A 111 -27.38 10.77 26.52
C SER A 111 -28.65 9.93 26.41
N HIS A 112 -29.03 9.50 25.19
CA HIS A 112 -30.16 8.58 24.98
C HIS A 112 -29.74 7.11 24.99
N GLY A 113 -28.45 6.81 25.15
CA GLY A 113 -27.90 5.46 25.07
C GLY A 113 -27.50 5.03 23.66
N VAL A 114 -27.42 5.97 22.70
CA VAL A 114 -26.96 5.67 21.34
C VAL A 114 -25.45 5.88 21.28
N TYR A 115 -24.69 4.80 21.13
CA TYR A 115 -23.25 4.92 20.93
C TYR A 115 -22.92 5.21 19.47
N VAL A 116 -22.33 6.39 19.25
CA VAL A 116 -21.97 6.88 17.93
C VAL A 116 -20.69 7.71 18.00
N ARG A 117 -19.85 7.57 16.97
CA ARG A 117 -18.65 8.37 16.74
C ARG A 117 -18.92 9.44 15.68
N ARG A 118 -18.05 10.44 15.59
CA ARG A 118 -18.23 11.61 14.72
C ARG A 118 -18.43 11.20 13.24
N GLU A 119 -17.72 10.17 12.79
CA GLU A 119 -17.79 9.62 11.43
C GLU A 119 -19.13 8.95 11.08
N ASP A 120 -19.82 8.37 12.06
CA ASP A 120 -21.06 7.60 11.87
C ASP A 120 -22.31 8.37 12.35
N LEU A 121 -22.14 9.62 12.76
CA LEU A 121 -23.23 10.48 13.26
C LEU A 121 -24.35 10.64 12.23
N ALA A 122 -24.03 10.54 10.94
CA ALA A 122 -25.00 10.64 9.85
C ALA A 122 -26.01 9.50 9.88
N ASP A 123 -25.62 8.34 10.40
CA ASP A 123 -26.48 7.17 10.51
C ASP A 123 -27.30 7.23 11.81
N ALA A 124 -26.74 7.74 12.92
CA ALA A 124 -27.51 7.98 14.16
C ALA A 124 -28.66 8.97 13.97
N VAL A 125 -28.43 10.00 13.15
CA VAL A 125 -29.47 10.97 12.75
C VAL A 125 -30.62 10.33 11.98
N THR A 126 -30.48 9.12 11.42
CA THR A 126 -31.55 8.41 10.70
C THR A 126 -32.41 7.50 11.60
N LEU A 127 -32.09 7.40 12.88
CA LEU A 127 -32.85 6.58 13.83
C LEU A 127 -34.27 7.14 13.99
N ALA A 128 -35.26 6.26 13.87
CA ALA A 128 -36.68 6.62 13.88
C ALA A 128 -37.09 7.32 15.18
N GLU A 129 -36.59 6.83 16.31
CA GLU A 129 -36.90 7.35 17.65
C GLU A 129 -36.48 8.81 17.87
N HIS A 130 -35.46 9.28 17.14
CA HIS A 130 -34.92 10.64 17.27
C HIS A 130 -35.34 11.58 16.14
N GLN A 131 -36.07 11.10 15.12
CA GLN A 131 -36.48 11.96 13.98
C GLN A 131 -37.28 13.19 14.44
N GLY A 132 -38.23 13.00 15.36
CA GLY A 132 -39.08 14.09 15.82
C GLY A 132 -38.30 15.26 16.42
N PHE A 133 -37.23 14.98 17.17
CA PHE A 133 -36.33 16.02 17.68
C PHE A 133 -35.43 16.60 16.58
N VAL A 134 -34.83 15.75 15.76
CA VAL A 134 -33.93 16.17 14.67
C VAL A 134 -34.64 17.10 13.68
N GLU A 135 -35.92 16.89 13.40
CA GLU A 135 -36.73 17.77 12.55
C GLU A 135 -36.85 19.19 13.11
N THR A 136 -36.83 19.36 14.44
CA THR A 136 -36.84 20.69 15.07
C THR A 136 -35.56 21.50 14.86
N LEU A 137 -34.49 20.83 14.40
CA LEU A 137 -33.18 21.42 14.10
C LEU A 137 -32.98 21.71 12.60
N ALA A 138 -33.97 21.39 11.76
CA ALA A 138 -33.82 21.44 10.31
C ALA A 138 -33.47 22.85 9.79
N LEU A 139 -34.04 23.89 10.41
CA LEU A 139 -33.81 25.29 10.03
C LEU A 139 -32.38 25.73 10.35
N GLU A 140 -31.86 25.33 11.52
CA GLU A 140 -30.50 25.62 11.96
C GLU A 140 -29.47 24.85 11.11
N PHE A 141 -29.78 23.59 10.75
CA PHE A 141 -28.95 22.82 9.83
C PHE A 141 -28.93 23.40 8.43
N GLU A 142 -30.03 23.96 7.92
CA GLU A 142 -30.04 24.65 6.64
C GLU A 142 -29.12 25.87 6.66
N ALA A 143 -29.18 26.68 7.72
CA ALA A 143 -28.34 27.86 7.89
C ALA A 143 -26.84 27.52 7.94
N THR A 144 -26.45 26.51 8.72
CA THR A 144 -25.06 26.04 8.82
C THR A 144 -24.58 25.39 7.52
N THR A 145 -25.41 24.56 6.87
CA THR A 145 -25.09 23.96 5.56
C THR A 145 -24.81 25.02 4.50
N LYS A 146 -25.66 26.06 4.45
CA LYS A 146 -25.52 27.15 3.49
C LYS A 146 -24.18 27.88 3.67
N ALA A 147 -23.81 28.17 4.92
CA ALA A 147 -22.53 28.81 5.23
C ALA A 147 -21.33 27.92 4.87
N ILE A 148 -21.39 26.62 5.16
CA ILE A 148 -20.32 25.67 4.81
C ILE A 148 -20.14 25.60 3.29
N LYS A 149 -21.24 25.48 2.53
CA LYS A 149 -21.18 25.46 1.06
C LYS A 149 -20.56 26.72 0.48
N LEU A 150 -20.98 27.90 0.96
CA LEU A 150 -20.39 29.18 0.54
C LEU A 150 -18.88 29.24 0.81
N ALA A 151 -18.45 28.80 2.01
CA ALA A 151 -17.04 28.80 2.38
C ALA A 151 -16.19 27.82 1.55
N VAL A 152 -16.73 26.65 1.20
CA VAL A 152 -16.04 25.63 0.39
C VAL A 152 -16.02 25.99 -1.09
N ASP A 153 -17.14 26.47 -1.64
CA ASP A 153 -17.28 26.72 -3.09
C ASP A 153 -16.60 28.03 -3.52
N ILE A 154 -16.65 29.06 -2.68
CA ILE A 154 -16.16 30.42 -3.01
C ILE A 154 -14.79 30.69 -2.35
N GLY A 155 -14.39 29.90 -1.35
CA GLY A 155 -13.14 30.11 -0.59
C GLY A 155 -13.15 31.36 0.30
N SER A 156 -14.31 32.03 0.41
CA SER A 156 -14.53 33.20 1.26
C SER A 156 -15.98 33.26 1.73
N ILE A 157 -16.20 33.86 2.90
CA ILE A 157 -17.54 34.02 3.49
C ILE A 157 -17.63 35.38 4.18
N SER A 158 -18.77 36.04 3.98
CA SER A 158 -19.18 37.31 4.59
C SER A 158 -19.25 37.25 6.12
N LEU A 159 -19.04 38.38 6.80
CA LEU A 159 -19.25 38.49 8.25
C LEU A 159 -20.70 38.15 8.63
N ALA A 160 -21.68 38.65 7.86
CA ALA A 160 -23.10 38.43 8.14
C ALA A 160 -23.48 36.94 8.03
N GLU A 161 -22.94 36.22 7.03
CA GLU A 161 -23.17 34.78 6.93
C GLU A 161 -22.46 33.99 8.03
N LYS A 162 -21.28 34.43 8.49
CA LYS A 162 -20.62 33.83 9.66
C LYS A 162 -21.46 33.99 10.92
N GLU A 163 -21.95 35.20 11.20
CA GLU A 163 -22.79 35.49 12.36
C GLU A 163 -24.07 34.66 12.33
N LYS A 164 -24.76 34.61 11.18
CA LYS A 164 -25.97 33.81 11.02
C LYS A 164 -25.74 32.33 11.27
N ALA A 165 -24.65 31.77 10.76
CA ALA A 165 -24.30 30.37 10.98
C ALA A 165 -23.95 30.11 12.46
N MET A 166 -23.20 31.01 13.11
CA MET A 166 -22.88 30.85 14.53
C MET A 166 -24.12 30.92 15.43
N LEU A 167 -25.07 31.81 15.14
CA LEU A 167 -26.36 31.83 15.85
C LEU A 167 -27.12 30.51 15.71
N ALA A 168 -27.12 29.92 14.51
CA ALA A 168 -27.71 28.60 14.30
C ALA A 168 -26.97 27.50 15.09
N VAL A 169 -25.63 27.55 15.21
CA VAL A 169 -24.86 26.62 16.04
C VAL A 169 -25.27 26.73 17.52
N TYR A 170 -25.37 27.96 18.05
CA TYR A 170 -25.78 28.17 19.44
C TYR A 170 -27.19 27.64 19.72
N GLU A 171 -28.10 27.82 18.77
CA GLU A 171 -29.47 27.32 18.89
C GLU A 171 -29.52 25.78 18.87
N VAL A 172 -28.71 25.13 18.03
CA VAL A 172 -28.52 23.67 18.05
C VAL A 172 -27.96 23.20 19.40
N GLU A 173 -26.92 23.85 19.91
CA GLU A 173 -26.34 23.52 21.22
C GLU A 173 -27.37 23.65 22.34
N ARG A 174 -28.14 24.75 22.35
CA ARG A 174 -29.21 25.00 23.31
C ARG A 174 -30.27 23.89 23.27
N LYS A 175 -30.87 23.64 22.11
CA LYS A 175 -31.90 22.60 21.92
C LYS A 175 -31.40 21.20 22.27
N CYS A 176 -30.16 20.86 21.91
CA CYS A 176 -29.55 19.57 22.31
C CYS A 176 -29.34 19.47 23.83
N SER A 177 -28.93 20.56 24.48
CA SER A 177 -28.70 20.58 25.93
C SER A 177 -29.99 20.52 26.75
N GLU A 178 -31.09 21.10 26.25
CA GLU A 178 -32.40 21.07 26.89
C GLU A 178 -33.08 19.70 26.80
N ASN A 179 -32.73 18.92 25.76
CA ASN A 179 -33.33 17.63 25.48
C ASN A 179 -32.37 16.45 25.74
N LEU A 180 -31.49 16.54 26.74
CA LEU A 180 -30.61 15.42 27.09
C LEU A 180 -31.42 14.27 27.73
N GLY A 181 -31.01 13.03 27.44
CA GLY A 181 -31.59 11.82 28.02
C GLY A 181 -30.89 11.38 29.32
N ASP A 182 -31.44 10.35 29.94
CA ASP A 182 -31.01 9.86 31.27
C ASP A 182 -29.68 9.08 31.26
N ARG A 183 -29.14 8.73 30.09
CA ARG A 183 -27.96 7.89 29.90
C ARG A 183 -26.69 8.68 29.56
N GLY A 184 -26.58 9.93 30.03
CA GLY A 184 -25.41 10.81 29.78
C GLY A 184 -24.06 10.22 30.19
N GLN A 185 -24.04 9.23 31.08
CA GLN A 185 -22.82 8.54 31.52
C GLN A 185 -22.19 7.65 30.43
N LEU A 186 -22.94 7.29 29.38
CA LEU A 186 -22.44 6.42 28.30
C LEU A 186 -21.17 6.98 27.65
N ALA A 187 -21.09 8.31 27.48
CA ALA A 187 -19.92 8.97 26.91
C ALA A 187 -18.65 8.75 27.77
N ASN A 188 -18.80 8.84 29.09
CA ASN A 188 -17.71 8.66 30.05
C ASN A 188 -17.26 7.19 30.12
N GLU A 189 -18.20 6.25 30.11
CA GLU A 189 -17.89 4.81 30.09
C GLU A 189 -17.24 4.40 28.77
N ALA A 190 -17.69 4.95 27.63
CA ALA A 190 -17.05 4.74 26.34
C ALA A 190 -15.61 5.25 26.30
N ALA A 191 -15.36 6.44 26.87
CA ALA A 191 -14.02 7.00 26.99
C ALA A 191 -13.12 6.15 27.91
N THR A 192 -13.69 5.66 29.02
CA THR A 192 -13.01 4.75 29.94
C THR A 192 -12.64 3.45 29.25
N LEU A 193 -13.58 2.79 28.58
CA LEU A 193 -13.34 1.58 27.79
C LEU A 193 -12.24 1.80 26.73
N ALA A 194 -12.30 2.90 25.98
CA ALA A 194 -11.26 3.23 25.01
C ALA A 194 -9.88 3.41 25.65
N SER A 195 -9.81 4.01 26.85
CA SER A 195 -8.55 4.19 27.57
C SER A 195 -7.96 2.85 28.06
N VAL A 196 -8.81 1.94 28.57
CA VAL A 196 -8.39 0.61 29.05
C VAL A 196 -7.96 -0.28 27.88
N VAL A 197 -8.66 -0.22 26.74
CA VAL A 197 -8.25 -0.93 25.52
C VAL A 197 -6.89 -0.44 25.03
N ARG A 198 -6.60 0.87 25.13
CA ARG A 198 -5.28 1.44 24.78
C ARG A 198 -4.17 1.09 25.78
N SER A 199 -4.50 0.79 27.03
CA SER A 199 -3.52 0.40 28.06
C SER A 199 -3.11 -1.07 27.98
N TRP A 200 -3.53 -1.77 26.92
CA TRP A 200 -3.13 -3.16 26.66
C TRP A 200 -1.61 -3.33 26.70
N PRO A 201 -1.09 -4.31 27.48
CA PRO A 201 0.35 -4.44 27.67
C PRO A 201 1.06 -4.80 26.37
N VAL A 202 2.23 -4.19 26.15
CA VAL A 202 3.11 -4.51 25.03
C VAL A 202 3.87 -5.80 25.32
N ALA A 203 3.98 -6.68 24.32
CA ALA A 203 4.72 -7.94 24.46
C ALA A 203 6.20 -7.69 24.81
N PRO A 204 6.78 -8.43 25.78
CA PRO A 204 8.16 -8.24 26.19
C PRO A 204 9.12 -8.57 25.03
N THR A 205 10.17 -7.76 24.88
CA THR A 205 11.23 -8.07 23.92
C THR A 205 12.18 -9.10 24.51
N LEU A 206 12.35 -10.24 23.84
CA LEU A 206 13.24 -11.32 24.29
C LEU A 206 14.71 -11.10 23.86
N LYS A 207 15.06 -9.88 23.42
CA LYS A 207 16.41 -9.55 22.93
C LYS A 207 17.45 -9.59 24.04
N ALA A 208 17.16 -8.99 25.18
CA ALA A 208 18.07 -8.95 26.33
C ALA A 208 18.44 -10.35 26.85
N PRO A 209 17.48 -11.26 27.17
CA PRO A 209 17.83 -12.61 27.61
C PRO A 209 18.54 -13.41 26.51
N LEU A 210 18.25 -13.17 25.23
CA LEU A 210 18.99 -13.80 24.13
C LEU A 210 20.46 -13.35 24.08
N VAL A 211 20.75 -12.05 24.20
CA VAL A 211 22.12 -11.55 24.18
C VAL A 211 22.90 -12.10 25.36
N VAL A 212 22.31 -12.09 26.56
CA VAL A 212 22.93 -12.68 27.76
C VAL A 212 23.18 -14.18 27.57
N GLY A 213 22.23 -14.92 26.98
CA GLY A 213 22.40 -16.34 26.68
C GLY A 213 23.48 -16.64 25.62
N LEU A 214 23.64 -15.78 24.62
CA LEU A 214 24.74 -15.91 23.64
C LEU A 214 26.10 -15.63 24.28
N ILE A 215 26.19 -14.63 25.17
CA ILE A 215 27.40 -14.37 25.96
C ILE A 215 27.72 -15.56 26.86
N ALA A 216 26.70 -16.16 27.49
CA ALA A 216 26.85 -17.38 28.29
C ALA A 216 27.44 -18.52 27.46
N ALA A 217 26.92 -18.78 26.25
CA ALA A 217 27.45 -19.80 25.34
C ALA A 217 28.89 -19.52 24.90
N PHE A 218 29.25 -18.24 24.68
CA PHE A 218 30.62 -17.85 24.38
C PHE A 218 31.59 -18.09 25.55
N LEU A 219 31.17 -17.80 26.80
CA LEU A 219 31.98 -18.10 27.98
C LEU A 219 32.16 -19.60 28.20
N LEU A 220 31.14 -20.41 27.90
CA LEU A 220 31.26 -21.87 27.91
C LEU A 220 32.30 -22.36 26.90
N PHE A 221 32.35 -21.76 25.70
CA PHE A 221 33.34 -22.06 24.68
C PHE A 221 34.76 -21.66 25.10
N MET A 222 34.94 -20.45 25.63
CA MET A 222 36.24 -19.93 26.11
C MET A 222 36.74 -20.60 27.41
N GLY A 223 35.86 -21.36 28.06
CA GLY A 223 36.21 -22.25 29.14
C GLY A 223 35.87 -21.81 30.56
N GLY A 224 35.18 -20.69 30.71
CA GLY A 224 34.57 -20.24 31.95
C GLY A 224 33.24 -20.97 32.23
N ILE A 225 33.30 -22.25 32.60
CA ILE A 225 32.10 -23.11 32.77
C ILE A 225 31.12 -22.53 33.79
N VAL A 226 31.61 -22.21 34.98
CA VAL A 226 30.78 -21.72 36.10
C VAL A 226 30.10 -20.40 35.72
N ALA A 227 30.86 -19.45 35.15
CA ALA A 227 30.33 -18.17 34.71
C ALA A 227 29.31 -18.31 33.56
N GLY A 228 29.59 -19.19 32.59
CA GLY A 228 28.68 -19.48 31.49
C GLY A 228 27.37 -20.10 31.94
N LEU A 229 27.40 -21.09 32.84
CA LEU A 229 26.17 -21.72 33.37
C LEU A 229 25.33 -20.74 34.20
N ILE A 230 25.97 -19.91 35.03
CA ILE A 230 25.27 -18.88 35.82
C ILE A 230 24.55 -17.89 34.89
N LEU A 231 25.22 -17.37 33.86
CA LEU A 231 24.58 -16.42 32.93
C LEU A 231 23.46 -17.07 32.10
N LEU A 232 23.59 -18.35 31.76
CA LEU A 232 22.53 -19.09 31.08
C LEU A 232 21.28 -19.19 31.97
N LEU A 233 21.44 -19.55 33.25
CA LEU A 233 20.34 -19.62 34.22
C LEU A 233 19.68 -18.24 34.42
N VAL A 234 20.47 -17.17 34.51
CA VAL A 234 19.95 -15.80 34.61
C VAL A 234 19.15 -15.42 33.36
N ALA A 235 19.62 -15.76 32.17
CA ALA A 235 18.90 -15.50 30.91
C ALA A 235 17.54 -16.21 30.87
N PHE A 236 17.49 -17.50 31.25
CA PHE A 236 16.24 -18.26 31.32
C PHE A 236 15.29 -17.76 32.41
N ALA A 237 15.81 -17.47 33.60
CA ALA A 237 15.01 -16.94 34.72
C ALA A 237 14.41 -15.57 34.38
N PHE A 238 15.20 -14.65 33.82
CA PHE A 238 14.74 -13.33 33.41
C PHE A 238 13.72 -13.40 32.27
N GLY A 239 13.96 -14.25 31.28
CA GLY A 239 13.02 -14.51 30.18
C GLY A 239 11.69 -15.09 30.67
N GLY A 240 11.74 -16.10 31.54
CA GLY A 240 10.56 -16.72 32.16
C GLY A 240 9.77 -15.75 33.04
N PHE A 241 10.45 -14.98 33.89
CA PHE A 241 9.83 -13.96 34.72
C PHE A 241 9.10 -12.89 33.88
N SER A 242 9.74 -12.42 32.79
CA SER A 242 9.13 -11.43 31.89
C SER A 242 7.88 -11.95 31.20
N LEU A 243 7.86 -13.23 30.81
CA LEU A 243 6.69 -13.90 30.22
C LEU A 243 5.54 -14.06 31.22
N VAL A 244 5.84 -14.51 32.44
CA VAL A 244 4.83 -14.67 33.51
C VAL A 244 4.28 -13.32 33.97
N SER A 245 5.15 -12.31 34.07
CA SER A 245 4.73 -10.94 34.41
C SER A 245 3.80 -10.37 33.32
N PHE A 246 4.15 -10.58 32.05
CA PHE A 246 3.31 -10.17 30.92
C PHE A 246 1.97 -10.91 30.91
N SER A 247 1.94 -12.23 31.14
CA SER A 247 0.69 -13.00 31.16
C SER A 247 -0.24 -12.54 32.28
N LYS A 248 0.29 -12.27 33.48
CA LYS A 248 -0.48 -11.74 34.61
C LYS A 248 -1.05 -10.35 34.32
N LYS A 249 -0.25 -9.45 33.74
CA LYS A 249 -0.73 -8.11 33.33
C LYS A 249 -1.80 -8.21 32.25
N LYS A 250 -1.61 -9.10 31.28
CA LYS A 250 -2.56 -9.36 30.19
C LYS A 250 -3.92 -9.82 30.74
N THR A 251 -3.94 -10.78 31.66
CA THR A 251 -5.19 -11.26 32.27
C THR A 251 -5.85 -10.19 33.14
N ALA A 252 -5.07 -9.42 33.90
CA ALA A 252 -5.61 -8.32 34.70
C ALA A 252 -6.29 -7.25 33.83
N VAL A 253 -5.62 -6.81 32.76
CA VAL A 253 -6.20 -5.82 31.83
C VAL A 253 -7.40 -6.41 31.07
N ALA A 254 -7.35 -7.68 30.66
CA ALA A 254 -8.49 -8.34 30.02
C ALA A 254 -9.75 -8.34 30.91
N ASN A 255 -9.60 -8.60 32.21
CA ASN A 255 -10.72 -8.51 33.15
C ASN A 255 -11.23 -7.07 33.28
N THR A 256 -10.35 -6.08 33.39
CA THR A 256 -10.79 -4.67 33.43
C THR A 256 -11.51 -4.22 32.15
N ILE A 257 -11.14 -4.78 30.99
CA ILE A 257 -11.86 -4.55 29.73
C ILE A 257 -13.24 -5.19 29.78
N ALA A 258 -13.37 -6.40 30.35
CA ALA A 258 -14.66 -7.06 30.52
C ALA A 258 -15.57 -6.23 31.45
N ASP A 259 -15.08 -5.79 32.60
CA ASP A 259 -15.83 -4.95 33.55
C ASP A 259 -16.26 -3.61 32.90
N ALA A 260 -15.38 -2.98 32.11
CA ALA A 260 -15.71 -1.74 31.40
C ALA A 260 -16.73 -1.96 30.28
N ASN A 261 -16.69 -3.11 29.59
CA ASN A 261 -17.71 -3.48 28.62
C ASN A 261 -19.07 -3.69 29.28
N GLU A 262 -19.12 -4.33 30.45
CA GLU A 262 -20.38 -4.55 31.18
C GLU A 262 -21.06 -3.22 31.56
N ARG A 263 -20.29 -2.25 32.06
CA ARG A 263 -20.81 -0.90 32.37
C ARG A 263 -21.27 -0.15 31.13
N PHE A 264 -20.53 -0.28 30.03
CA PHE A 264 -20.91 0.29 28.76
C PHE A 264 -22.22 -0.32 28.24
N ASP A 265 -22.34 -1.65 28.27
CA ASP A 265 -23.51 -2.38 27.82
C ASP A 265 -24.75 -2.09 28.67
N ALA A 266 -24.58 -1.85 29.97
CA ALA A 266 -25.67 -1.44 30.86
C ALA A 266 -26.32 -0.10 30.47
N LEU A 267 -25.59 0.77 29.76
CA LEU A 267 -26.04 2.09 29.31
C LEU A 267 -26.35 2.13 27.80
N LEU A 268 -26.07 1.06 27.07
CA LEU A 268 -26.21 1.00 25.62
C LEU A 268 -27.64 0.60 25.23
N ALA A 269 -28.27 1.43 24.41
CA ALA A 269 -29.56 1.14 23.78
C ALA A 269 -29.39 0.74 22.31
N VAL A 270 -28.59 1.50 21.57
CA VAL A 270 -28.33 1.27 20.14
C VAL A 270 -26.85 1.49 19.85
N GLU A 271 -26.20 0.51 19.21
CA GLU A 271 -24.81 0.60 18.76
C GLU A 271 -24.80 0.96 17.27
N VAL A 272 -24.46 2.21 16.95
CA VAL A 272 -24.32 2.69 15.56
C VAL A 272 -22.87 2.57 15.11
N SER A 273 -21.94 2.98 15.96
CA SER A 273 -20.50 2.82 15.74
C SER A 273 -19.97 1.57 16.43
N GLY A 274 -18.95 0.93 15.82
CA GLY A 274 -18.25 -0.17 16.48
C GLY A 274 -17.55 0.29 17.77
N ARG A 275 -17.86 -0.38 18.88
CA ARG A 275 -17.23 -0.12 20.19
C ARG A 275 -15.70 -0.27 20.17
N PRO A 276 -14.98 0.41 21.06
CA PRO A 276 -13.53 0.22 21.23
C PRO A 276 -13.23 -1.22 21.65
N ALA A 277 -12.58 -1.98 20.79
CA ALA A 277 -12.19 -3.36 21.05
C ALA A 277 -10.72 -3.59 20.67
N LEU A 278 -10.12 -4.61 21.29
CA LEU A 278 -8.80 -5.07 20.87
C LEU A 278 -8.90 -5.56 19.43
N GLY A 279 -8.04 -5.03 18.55
CA GLY A 279 -7.86 -5.60 17.21
C GLY A 279 -7.40 -7.06 17.29
N ALA A 280 -7.38 -7.78 16.17
CA ALA A 280 -6.84 -9.13 16.11
C ALA A 280 -5.33 -9.12 16.42
N VAL A 281 -4.95 -9.13 17.70
CA VAL A 281 -3.56 -9.15 18.14
C VAL A 281 -3.07 -10.59 18.08
N ARG A 282 -2.27 -10.89 17.07
CA ARG A 282 -1.62 -12.19 16.93
C ARG A 282 -0.50 -12.33 17.97
N ASP A 283 -0.81 -12.98 19.07
CA ASP A 283 0.13 -13.23 20.17
C ASP A 283 1.09 -14.39 19.83
N ASN A 284 2.23 -14.04 19.23
CA ASN A 284 3.31 -15.00 18.95
C ASN A 284 4.37 -15.03 20.07
N THR A 285 4.09 -14.48 21.25
CA THR A 285 5.11 -14.28 22.30
C THR A 285 5.63 -15.63 22.83
N HIS A 286 4.74 -16.59 23.07
CA HIS A 286 5.11 -17.94 23.46
C HIS A 286 5.93 -18.68 22.38
N VAL A 287 5.53 -18.55 21.10
CA VAL A 287 6.26 -19.17 19.98
C VAL A 287 7.68 -18.63 19.88
N LYS A 288 7.86 -17.31 20.02
CA LYS A 288 9.19 -16.68 20.05
C LYS A 288 10.01 -17.13 21.25
N ALA A 289 9.41 -17.22 22.43
CA ALA A 289 10.08 -17.69 23.64
C ALA A 289 10.60 -19.13 23.49
N ILE A 290 9.77 -20.03 22.97
CA ILE A 290 10.16 -21.42 22.69
C ILE A 290 11.31 -21.46 21.68
N GLY A 291 11.19 -20.72 20.57
CA GLY A 291 12.24 -20.66 19.55
C GLY A 291 13.58 -20.15 20.09
N PHE A 292 13.57 -19.11 20.93
CA PHE A 292 14.78 -18.59 21.57
C PHE A 292 15.36 -19.56 22.60
N GLY A 293 14.52 -20.23 23.39
CA GLY A 293 14.96 -21.25 24.34
C GLY A 293 15.68 -22.40 23.63
N ILE A 294 15.10 -22.92 22.54
CA ILE A 294 15.71 -23.98 21.72
C ILE A 294 17.05 -23.51 21.14
N LEU A 295 17.11 -22.29 20.61
CA LEU A 295 18.34 -21.73 20.04
C LEU A 295 19.46 -21.64 21.07
N LEU A 296 19.18 -21.12 22.28
CA LEU A 296 20.18 -21.01 23.33
C LEU A 296 20.69 -22.37 23.78
N VAL A 297 19.80 -23.35 23.98
CA VAL A 297 20.19 -24.72 24.33
C VAL A 297 21.09 -25.33 23.24
N ALA A 298 20.69 -25.20 21.96
CA ALA A 298 21.47 -25.74 20.85
C ALA A 298 22.86 -25.10 20.74
N VAL A 299 22.96 -23.77 20.83
CA VAL A 299 24.24 -23.04 20.73
C VAL A 299 25.15 -23.38 21.92
N SER A 300 24.61 -23.48 23.14
CA SER A 300 25.38 -23.89 24.31
C SER A 300 25.86 -25.35 24.23
N ALA A 301 25.04 -26.27 23.72
CA ALA A 301 25.44 -27.66 23.52
C ALA A 301 26.54 -27.81 22.47
N ILE A 302 26.44 -27.07 21.36
CA ILE A 302 27.46 -27.03 20.32
C ILE A 302 28.77 -26.45 20.87
N ALA A 303 28.71 -25.33 21.60
CA ALA A 303 29.87 -24.72 22.25
C ALA A 303 30.58 -25.68 23.22
N TRP A 304 29.81 -26.52 23.93
CA TRP A 304 30.35 -27.56 24.80
C TRP A 304 31.04 -28.67 24.01
N SER A 305 30.44 -29.12 22.89
CA SER A 305 30.96 -30.22 22.07
C SER A 305 32.31 -29.92 21.40
N TYR A 306 32.53 -28.69 20.94
CA TYR A 306 33.80 -28.29 20.29
C TYR A 306 34.97 -28.12 21.26
N ARG A 307 34.74 -28.27 22.57
CA ARG A 307 35.76 -28.11 23.60
C ARG A 307 36.43 -29.44 24.01
N THR A 308 36.01 -30.59 23.48
CA THR A 308 36.75 -31.84 23.75
C THR A 308 38.19 -31.70 23.25
N PRO A 309 39.21 -31.70 24.13
CA PRO A 309 40.57 -31.48 23.70
C PRO A 309 41.06 -32.73 22.96
N ASN A 310 41.41 -32.58 21.68
CA ASN A 310 42.27 -33.55 21.01
C ASN A 310 43.55 -33.68 21.84
N ALA A 311 43.78 -34.87 22.39
CA ALA A 311 45.00 -35.20 23.10
C ALA A 311 46.21 -34.96 22.18
N TYR A 312 47.09 -34.05 22.59
CA TYR A 312 48.36 -33.78 21.93
C TYR A 312 49.38 -34.82 22.41
N GLN A 313 49.81 -35.74 21.53
CA GLN A 313 50.99 -36.59 21.76
C GLN A 313 52.15 -36.07 20.89
N PRO A 314 53.30 -35.71 21.46
CA PRO A 314 54.46 -35.30 20.68
C PRO A 314 55.16 -36.54 20.09
N ALA A 315 55.43 -36.51 18.79
CA ALA A 315 56.14 -37.59 18.09
C ALA A 315 57.65 -37.54 18.38
N THR A 316 58.17 -38.63 18.93
CA THR A 316 59.60 -38.97 18.95
C THR A 316 60.02 -39.49 17.56
N MET A 317 61.16 -39.00 17.06
CA MET A 317 61.80 -39.52 15.86
C MET A 317 62.43 -40.89 16.11
N THR A 318 62.20 -41.84 15.21
CA THR A 318 63.20 -42.83 14.78
C THR A 318 62.82 -43.42 13.42
N GLN A 319 63.81 -43.48 12.52
CA GLN A 319 63.76 -44.07 11.19
C GLN A 319 63.69 -45.61 11.26
N GLY A 320 63.09 -46.23 10.24
CA GLY A 320 63.52 -47.57 9.79
C GLY A 320 62.42 -48.56 9.41
N ALA A 321 62.22 -48.67 8.09
CA ALA A 321 61.97 -49.90 7.33
C ALA A 321 60.63 -50.67 7.45
N GLU A 322 59.89 -50.55 6.34
CA GLU A 322 59.33 -51.64 5.53
C GLU A 322 57.99 -52.32 5.84
N LYS A 323 57.25 -52.46 4.72
CA LYS A 323 56.14 -53.36 4.40
C LYS A 323 54.70 -52.97 4.79
N ALA A 324 54.09 -52.33 3.79
CA ALA A 324 53.05 -52.92 2.95
C ALA A 324 51.57 -52.71 3.33
N VAL A 325 50.86 -52.32 2.27
CA VAL A 325 49.42 -52.48 1.99
C VAL A 325 48.48 -51.36 2.46
N SER A 326 47.95 -50.71 1.42
CA SER A 326 46.63 -50.07 1.34
C SER A 326 46.42 -48.70 1.97
N ALA A 327 46.50 -47.70 1.09
CA ALA A 327 45.33 -47.07 0.47
C ALA A 327 45.39 -45.53 0.54
N ALA A 328 45.13 -44.95 -0.64
CA ALA A 328 44.73 -43.58 -0.90
C ALA A 328 45.80 -42.47 -0.86
N SER A 329 46.17 -42.06 -2.09
CA SER A 329 46.47 -40.70 -2.54
C SER A 329 47.85 -40.06 -2.26
N SER A 330 48.67 -40.01 -3.32
CA SER A 330 49.25 -38.77 -3.90
C SER A 330 49.92 -39.16 -5.23
N VAL A 331 49.48 -38.65 -6.40
CA VAL A 331 49.90 -37.38 -7.03
C VAL A 331 51.44 -37.38 -7.19
N ALA A 332 52.07 -37.34 -8.36
CA ALA A 332 51.73 -36.92 -9.71
C ALA A 332 52.78 -37.48 -10.69
N ALA A 333 52.49 -37.48 -11.99
CA ALA A 333 53.38 -36.89 -12.99
C ALA A 333 52.71 -36.89 -14.36
N ASP A 334 52.72 -35.72 -14.98
CA ASP A 334 52.71 -35.43 -16.41
C ASP A 334 51.80 -36.26 -17.32
N THR A 335 50.86 -35.58 -17.98
CA THR A 335 51.05 -35.17 -19.38
C THR A 335 49.87 -34.27 -19.78
N VAL A 336 50.19 -33.15 -20.41
CA VAL A 336 49.39 -32.38 -21.37
C VAL A 336 48.02 -32.98 -21.70
N ARG A 337 46.95 -32.45 -21.10
CA ARG A 337 45.67 -32.23 -21.79
C ARG A 337 44.82 -31.25 -21.00
N GLY A 338 44.34 -30.22 -21.70
CA GLY A 338 43.39 -29.25 -21.17
C GLY A 338 42.22 -29.93 -20.48
N GLY A 339 41.95 -29.50 -19.26
CA GLY A 339 40.92 -30.04 -18.40
C GLY A 339 40.65 -29.09 -17.26
N GLY A 340 40.51 -27.79 -17.54
CA GLY A 340 39.77 -26.93 -16.64
C GLY A 340 38.45 -27.64 -16.39
N LYS A 341 38.08 -27.84 -15.11
CA LYS A 341 36.69 -28.17 -14.77
C LYS A 341 35.88 -27.08 -15.44
N GLN A 342 35.33 -27.38 -16.61
CA GLN A 342 34.46 -26.48 -17.35
C GLN A 342 33.32 -26.25 -16.38
N LEU A 343 33.37 -25.11 -15.69
CA LEU A 343 32.32 -24.70 -14.79
C LEU A 343 31.14 -24.53 -15.72
N ASP A 344 30.28 -25.54 -15.75
CA ASP A 344 29.14 -25.56 -16.63
C ASP A 344 28.17 -24.51 -16.11
N PHE A 345 28.33 -23.29 -16.62
CA PHE A 345 27.47 -22.15 -16.38
C PHE A 345 26.32 -22.10 -17.40
N GLY A 346 26.22 -23.11 -18.30
CA GLY A 346 25.17 -23.20 -19.31
C GLY A 346 23.76 -23.25 -18.73
N TRP A 347 23.61 -23.75 -17.50
CA TRP A 347 22.33 -23.77 -16.79
C TRP A 347 21.75 -22.37 -16.48
N MET A 348 22.57 -21.30 -16.56
CA MET A 348 22.13 -19.92 -16.30
C MET A 348 21.62 -19.22 -17.57
N VAL A 349 22.03 -19.67 -18.75
CA VAL A 349 21.65 -19.05 -20.03
C VAL A 349 20.12 -19.13 -20.20
N GLY A 350 19.49 -17.99 -20.47
CA GLY A 350 18.04 -17.86 -20.64
C GLY A 350 17.23 -17.79 -19.33
N LYS A 351 17.86 -17.90 -18.15
CA LYS A 351 17.19 -17.65 -16.86
C LYS A 351 17.24 -16.17 -16.49
N LEU A 352 16.28 -15.72 -15.69
CA LEU A 352 16.28 -14.35 -15.17
C LEU A 352 17.29 -14.23 -14.02
N PRO A 353 18.09 -13.15 -13.96
CA PRO A 353 18.96 -12.82 -12.84
C PRO A 353 18.32 -12.99 -11.46
N ALA A 354 17.07 -12.55 -11.28
CA ALA A 354 16.34 -12.68 -10.01
C ALA A 354 16.20 -14.13 -9.51
N ASP A 355 16.12 -15.10 -10.42
CA ASP A 355 15.92 -16.52 -10.08
C ASP A 355 17.22 -17.24 -9.73
N VAL A 356 18.36 -16.78 -10.28
CA VAL A 356 19.67 -17.42 -10.06
C VAL A 356 20.45 -16.83 -8.89
N VAL A 357 20.13 -15.60 -8.47
CA VAL A 357 20.87 -14.86 -7.44
C VAL A 357 20.79 -15.51 -6.04
N THR A 358 19.78 -16.36 -5.81
CA THR A 358 19.65 -17.12 -4.56
C THR A 358 20.48 -18.41 -4.53
N ASP A 359 21.02 -18.86 -5.66
CA ASP A 359 21.83 -20.07 -5.77
C ASP A 359 23.29 -19.79 -5.34
N LYS A 360 23.85 -20.67 -4.51
CA LYS A 360 25.25 -20.59 -4.05
C LYS A 360 26.25 -20.67 -5.22
N ARG A 361 25.88 -21.33 -6.31
CA ARG A 361 26.71 -21.44 -7.53
C ARG A 361 26.84 -20.11 -8.26
N PHE A 362 25.83 -19.24 -8.19
CA PHE A 362 25.89 -17.88 -8.72
C PHE A 362 26.74 -16.96 -7.84
N ARG A 363 26.84 -17.21 -6.53
CA ARG A 363 27.67 -16.42 -5.61
C ARG A 363 29.17 -16.64 -5.84
N ALA A 364 29.58 -17.83 -6.28
CA ALA A 364 30.97 -18.26 -6.32
C ALA A 364 31.89 -17.38 -7.21
N PRO A 365 31.48 -16.94 -8.41
CA PRO A 365 32.27 -16.04 -9.27
C PRO A 365 32.61 -14.67 -8.66
N PHE A 366 31.84 -14.23 -7.66
CA PHE A 366 31.94 -12.88 -7.07
C PHE A 366 32.51 -12.89 -5.65
N ASN A 367 33.13 -13.98 -5.20
CA ASN A 367 33.55 -14.18 -3.80
C ASN A 367 34.47 -13.06 -3.26
N HIS A 368 35.16 -12.32 -4.12
CA HIS A 368 35.99 -11.15 -3.78
C HIS A 368 35.17 -9.94 -3.28
N ALA A 369 33.87 -9.89 -3.57
CA ALA A 369 33.02 -8.77 -3.19
C ALA A 369 32.65 -8.77 -1.70
N SER A 370 32.69 -7.59 -1.08
CA SER A 370 32.31 -7.39 0.33
C SER A 370 30.85 -7.80 0.58
N LYS A 371 30.52 -8.22 1.80
CA LYS A 371 29.13 -8.60 2.16
C LYS A 371 28.13 -7.45 1.96
N ALA A 372 28.57 -6.21 2.19
CA ALA A 372 27.73 -5.03 2.04
C ALA A 372 27.44 -4.72 0.56
N ASP A 373 28.48 -4.77 -0.29
CA ASP A 373 28.34 -4.52 -1.74
C ASP A 373 27.55 -5.64 -2.41
N TRP A 374 27.80 -6.88 -2.01
CA TRP A 374 27.02 -8.03 -2.50
C TRP A 374 25.53 -7.88 -2.21
N LYS A 375 25.16 -7.45 -1.00
CA LYS A 375 23.75 -7.23 -0.65
C LYS A 375 23.12 -6.12 -1.51
N ARG A 376 23.85 -5.02 -1.73
CA ARG A 376 23.37 -3.88 -2.55
C ARG A 376 23.24 -4.24 -4.02
N PHE A 377 24.13 -5.08 -4.53
CA PHE A 377 24.10 -5.61 -5.89
C PHE A 377 22.91 -6.58 -6.09
N VAL A 378 22.72 -7.54 -5.19
CA VAL A 378 21.61 -8.51 -5.25
C VAL A 378 20.24 -7.84 -5.15
N ASP A 379 20.08 -6.84 -4.27
CA ASP A 379 18.85 -6.04 -4.14
C ASP A 379 18.47 -5.33 -5.45
N ARG A 380 19.47 -5.09 -6.33
CA ARG A 380 19.35 -4.43 -7.63
C ARG A 380 19.27 -5.40 -8.82
N LEU A 381 19.15 -6.71 -8.58
CA LEU A 381 18.84 -7.70 -9.61
C LEU A 381 17.41 -8.24 -9.49
N ALA A 382 16.58 -7.63 -8.64
CA ALA A 382 15.24 -8.07 -8.30
C ALA A 382 14.25 -8.00 -9.49
N VAL A 383 14.43 -7.03 -10.39
CA VAL A 383 13.64 -6.89 -11.62
C VAL A 383 14.61 -7.00 -12.80
N ALA A 384 14.47 -8.06 -13.60
CA ALA A 384 15.32 -8.30 -14.78
C ALA A 384 14.54 -8.06 -16.08
N ASN A 385 15.25 -7.72 -17.15
CA ASN A 385 14.67 -7.59 -18.48
C ASN A 385 14.25 -8.95 -19.05
N SER A 386 13.33 -8.96 -20.02
CA SER A 386 12.77 -10.16 -20.66
C SER A 386 13.77 -11.04 -21.42
N ARG A 387 15.04 -10.61 -21.50
CA ARG A 387 16.11 -11.28 -22.26
C ARG A 387 16.92 -12.29 -21.42
N GLY A 388 16.83 -12.24 -20.09
CA GLY A 388 17.54 -13.18 -19.21
C GLY A 388 19.07 -13.03 -19.27
N ILE A 389 19.80 -14.02 -18.75
CA ILE A 389 21.26 -14.08 -18.81
C ILE A 389 21.67 -14.59 -20.20
N GLU A 390 22.49 -13.83 -20.91
CA GLU A 390 22.95 -14.13 -22.25
C GLU A 390 24.45 -14.40 -22.27
N LEU A 391 24.92 -15.24 -23.20
CA LEU A 391 26.34 -15.44 -23.45
C LEU A 391 26.76 -14.47 -24.59
N ARG A 392 27.62 -13.50 -24.27
CA ARG A 392 28.16 -12.52 -25.22
C ARG A 392 29.68 -12.46 -25.08
N ASP A 393 30.38 -12.64 -26.20
CA ASP A 393 31.85 -12.54 -26.28
C ASP A 393 32.62 -13.39 -25.25
N GLY A 394 32.10 -14.57 -24.91
CA GLY A 394 32.70 -15.47 -23.91
C GLY A 394 32.32 -15.17 -22.46
N PHE A 395 31.48 -14.16 -22.22
CA PHE A 395 30.97 -13.77 -20.90
C PHE A 395 29.47 -14.02 -20.76
N LEU A 396 29.04 -14.53 -19.61
CA LEU A 396 27.64 -14.56 -19.21
C LEU A 396 27.27 -13.20 -18.62
N VAL A 397 26.41 -12.46 -19.32
CA VAL A 397 26.02 -11.11 -18.95
C VAL A 397 24.57 -11.10 -18.50
N GLY A 398 24.30 -10.41 -17.40
CA GLY A 398 22.96 -10.20 -16.89
C GLY A 398 22.81 -8.81 -16.30
N GLN A 399 21.61 -8.25 -16.42
CA GLN A 399 21.28 -6.95 -15.87
C GLN A 399 19.94 -6.98 -15.16
N GLY A 400 19.80 -6.08 -14.19
CA GLY A 400 18.56 -5.89 -13.48
C GLY A 400 18.51 -4.54 -12.79
N CYS A 401 17.42 -4.32 -12.09
CA CYS A 401 17.22 -3.15 -11.28
C CYS A 401 16.52 -3.46 -9.96
N LYS A 402 16.57 -2.48 -9.05
CA LYS A 402 15.88 -2.56 -7.78
C LYS A 402 14.36 -2.45 -7.98
N ALA A 403 13.62 -3.33 -7.30
CA ALA A 403 12.16 -3.32 -7.36
C ALA A 403 11.60 -1.94 -6.96
N GLY A 404 10.83 -1.33 -7.86
CA GLY A 404 10.24 0.01 -7.67
C GLY A 404 11.18 1.20 -7.92
N ALA A 405 12.44 0.99 -8.31
CA ALA A 405 13.43 2.07 -8.51
C ALA A 405 14.30 1.88 -9.78
N CYS A 406 13.76 1.28 -10.83
CA CYS A 406 14.53 0.92 -12.03
C CYS A 406 15.10 2.08 -12.84
N GLY A 407 14.52 3.29 -12.73
CA GLY A 407 15.07 4.48 -13.38
C GLY A 407 16.36 4.99 -12.74
N SER A 408 16.59 4.68 -11.46
CA SER A 408 17.64 5.30 -10.66
C SER A 408 18.66 4.29 -10.13
N ASP A 409 18.20 3.09 -9.77
CA ASP A 409 19.00 2.02 -9.15
C ASP A 409 19.01 0.76 -10.03
N ALA A 410 20.13 0.55 -10.73
CA ALA A 410 20.33 -0.57 -11.65
C ALA A 410 21.65 -1.29 -11.37
N ALA A 411 21.75 -2.56 -11.75
CA ALA A 411 22.96 -3.36 -11.65
C ALA A 411 23.16 -4.26 -12.86
N ALA A 412 24.42 -4.49 -13.21
CA ALA A 412 24.82 -5.40 -14.28
C ALA A 412 26.02 -6.22 -13.83
N PHE A 413 26.15 -7.43 -14.37
CA PHE A 413 27.29 -8.31 -14.10
C PHE A 413 27.73 -9.07 -15.36
N ALA A 414 29.00 -9.47 -15.36
CA ALA A 414 29.59 -10.31 -16.37
C ALA A 414 30.41 -11.41 -15.69
N ILE A 415 30.25 -12.66 -16.12
CA ILE A 415 31.03 -13.80 -15.64
C ILE A 415 31.77 -14.38 -16.83
N ASP A 416 33.09 -14.44 -16.76
CA ASP A 416 33.92 -15.09 -17.76
C ASP A 416 33.64 -16.60 -17.74
N ALA A 417 33.14 -17.15 -18.85
CA ALA A 417 32.78 -18.55 -18.95
C ALA A 417 33.99 -19.50 -18.91
N SER A 418 35.19 -18.99 -19.19
CA SER A 418 36.44 -19.77 -19.21
C SER A 418 37.15 -19.79 -17.85
N THR A 419 37.16 -18.65 -17.14
CA THR A 419 37.85 -18.53 -15.85
C THR A 419 36.92 -18.64 -14.64
N GLY A 420 35.61 -18.47 -14.83
CA GLY A 420 34.61 -18.46 -13.76
C GLY A 420 34.70 -17.28 -12.80
N LYS A 421 35.49 -16.26 -13.14
CA LYS A 421 35.55 -14.99 -12.42
C LYS A 421 34.45 -14.07 -12.93
N GLY A 422 33.76 -13.38 -12.02
CA GLY A 422 32.73 -12.41 -12.40
C GLY A 422 32.90 -11.06 -11.74
N ASP A 423 32.55 -10.02 -12.48
CA ASP A 423 32.55 -8.61 -12.09
C ASP A 423 31.14 -8.05 -12.10
N PHE A 424 30.88 -7.03 -11.28
CA PHE A 424 29.60 -6.34 -11.30
C PHE A 424 29.69 -4.84 -11.05
N VAL A 425 28.69 -4.14 -11.56
CA VAL A 425 28.50 -2.70 -11.41
C VAL A 425 27.10 -2.44 -10.92
N PHE A 426 26.94 -1.46 -10.04
CA PHE A 426 25.62 -1.01 -9.62
C PHE A 426 25.57 0.49 -9.40
N ARG A 427 24.41 1.08 -9.66
CA ARG A 427 24.08 2.48 -9.44
C ARG A 427 23.14 2.60 -8.25
N GLU A 428 23.41 3.58 -7.40
CA GLU A 428 22.63 3.86 -6.20
C GLU A 428 22.38 5.36 -6.07
N THR A 429 21.12 5.75 -5.93
CA THR A 429 20.74 7.12 -5.55
C THR A 429 21.13 7.39 -4.11
N VAL A 430 21.93 8.43 -3.90
CA VAL A 430 22.41 8.82 -2.57
C VAL A 430 21.53 9.91 -1.96
N ASP A 431 20.84 10.68 -2.80
CA ASP A 431 19.89 11.70 -2.38
C ASP A 431 18.68 11.76 -3.33
N ALA A 432 17.51 11.37 -2.81
CA ALA A 432 16.26 11.30 -3.56
C ALA A 432 15.67 12.68 -3.88
N SER A 433 16.09 13.72 -3.17
CA SER A 433 15.60 15.10 -3.35
C SER A 433 16.37 15.88 -4.41
N SER A 434 17.64 15.53 -4.66
CA SER A 434 18.51 16.17 -5.66
C SER A 434 18.77 15.32 -6.90
N GLY A 435 18.34 14.05 -6.92
CA GLY A 435 18.52 13.12 -8.05
C GLY A 435 19.95 12.61 -8.23
N LYS A 436 20.83 12.81 -7.24
CA LYS A 436 22.25 12.46 -7.33
C LYS A 436 22.48 10.95 -7.15
N ALA A 437 23.05 10.29 -8.17
CA ALA A 437 23.37 8.87 -8.16
C ALA A 437 24.90 8.62 -8.21
N ILE A 438 25.36 7.54 -7.56
CA ILE A 438 26.75 7.09 -7.59
C ILE A 438 26.80 5.71 -8.25
N THR A 439 27.70 5.53 -9.22
CA THR A 439 28.00 4.24 -9.84
C THR A 439 29.20 3.60 -9.13
N LYS A 440 29.02 2.41 -8.55
CA LYS A 440 30.07 1.64 -7.89
C LYS A 440 30.42 0.41 -8.71
N ARG A 441 31.73 0.25 -8.99
CA ARG A 441 32.31 -0.87 -9.74
C ARG A 441 33.03 -1.81 -8.78
N VAL A 442 32.76 -3.11 -8.89
CA VAL A 442 33.40 -4.15 -8.08
C VAL A 442 33.98 -5.18 -9.05
N THR A 443 35.30 -5.13 -9.22
CA THR A 443 36.03 -5.94 -10.19
C THR A 443 37.17 -6.72 -9.55
N TRP A 444 37.52 -7.84 -10.17
CA TRP A 444 38.78 -8.54 -9.90
C TRP A 444 39.98 -7.70 -10.33
N LYS A 445 41.11 -7.82 -9.62
CA LYS A 445 42.35 -7.11 -9.98
C LYS A 445 42.93 -7.52 -11.34
N ASP A 446 42.65 -8.77 -11.76
CA ASP A 446 43.17 -9.36 -12.99
C ASP A 446 42.15 -9.35 -14.15
N LEU A 447 40.97 -8.74 -13.95
CA LEU A 447 39.92 -8.60 -14.96
C LEU A 447 39.49 -7.12 -15.01
N PRO A 448 40.12 -6.29 -15.85
CA PRO A 448 39.76 -4.89 -15.97
C PRO A 448 38.36 -4.73 -16.56
N LEU A 449 37.55 -3.82 -16.03
CA LEU A 449 36.17 -3.59 -16.47
C LEU A 449 36.05 -3.31 -17.97
N ASP A 450 37.06 -2.64 -18.55
CA ASP A 450 37.15 -2.27 -19.97
C ASP A 450 37.33 -3.50 -20.88
N SER A 451 37.75 -4.64 -20.32
CA SER A 451 37.84 -5.93 -21.02
C SER A 451 36.57 -6.78 -20.92
N THR A 452 35.52 -6.24 -20.27
CA THR A 452 34.23 -6.92 -20.10
C THR A 452 33.11 -6.16 -20.82
N PRO A 453 32.03 -6.84 -21.24
CA PRO A 453 30.85 -6.18 -21.83
C PRO A 453 30.14 -5.18 -20.90
N LEU A 454 30.58 -5.04 -19.63
CA LEU A 454 30.07 -4.03 -18.69
C LEU A 454 30.54 -2.62 -19.01
N ALA A 455 31.61 -2.46 -19.80
CA ALA A 455 32.10 -1.14 -20.21
C ALA A 455 31.05 -0.37 -21.03
N GLU A 456 30.41 -1.04 -21.99
CA GLU A 456 29.33 -0.47 -22.81
C GLU A 456 28.11 -0.09 -21.97
N TRP A 457 27.79 -0.90 -20.96
CA TRP A 457 26.68 -0.61 -20.04
C TRP A 457 26.94 0.67 -19.24
N VAL A 458 28.15 0.83 -18.68
CA VAL A 458 28.54 2.05 -17.94
C VAL A 458 28.47 3.28 -18.85
N HIS A 459 29.03 3.21 -20.07
CA HIS A 459 29.01 4.33 -21.02
C HIS A 459 27.61 4.69 -21.53
N SER A 460 26.75 3.69 -21.76
CA SER A 460 25.37 3.91 -22.20
C SER A 460 24.54 4.65 -21.15
N THR A 461 24.79 4.39 -19.86
CA THR A 461 24.06 4.99 -18.74
C THR A 461 24.56 6.37 -18.30
N GLU A 462 25.76 6.79 -18.74
CA GLU A 462 26.30 8.15 -18.52
C GLU A 462 25.85 9.14 -19.60
N THR A 463 25.45 8.65 -20.78
CA THR A 463 25.04 9.48 -21.93
C THR A 463 23.52 9.71 -21.98
N THR A 464 22.73 9.02 -21.16
CA THR A 464 21.26 9.12 -21.12
C THR A 464 20.76 10.27 -20.22
N VAL A 465 21.08 11.52 -20.57
CA VAL A 465 20.27 12.69 -20.15
C VAL A 465 19.37 13.19 -21.30
N ALA A 466 19.51 12.65 -22.52
CA ALA A 466 18.62 12.99 -23.62
C ALA A 466 18.20 11.77 -24.45
N SER A 467 16.89 11.60 -24.52
CA SER A 467 16.11 10.93 -25.56
C SER A 467 16.01 9.38 -25.62
N ASP A 468 14.74 8.99 -25.55
CA ASP A 468 14.01 7.85 -26.13
C ASP A 468 14.09 6.41 -25.57
N THR A 469 12.98 6.10 -24.89
CA THR A 469 12.14 4.88 -24.90
C THR A 469 12.31 3.87 -26.05
N ALA A 470 12.43 2.58 -25.70
CA ALA A 470 11.74 1.47 -26.37
C ALA A 470 11.67 0.18 -25.50
N ALA A 471 10.48 -0.04 -24.93
CA ALA A 471 9.78 -1.28 -24.57
C ALA A 471 10.54 -2.59 -24.15
N LEU A 472 10.22 -3.10 -22.94
CA LEU A 472 9.32 -4.27 -22.78
C LEU A 472 8.68 -4.26 -21.36
N ALA A 473 7.41 -4.64 -21.29
CA ALA A 473 6.37 -4.21 -20.35
C ALA A 473 6.41 -4.80 -18.90
N PRO A 474 5.60 -4.26 -17.96
CA PRO A 474 5.86 -4.23 -16.51
C PRO A 474 4.92 -5.09 -15.64
N ALA A 475 5.36 -5.39 -14.41
CA ALA A 475 4.49 -5.79 -13.31
C ALA A 475 4.25 -4.58 -12.38
N GLN A 476 3.08 -3.97 -12.52
CA GLN A 476 2.35 -3.12 -11.56
C GLN A 476 3.17 -2.13 -10.72
N SER A 477 3.75 -1.13 -11.37
CA SER A 477 3.71 0.23 -10.83
C SER A 477 2.29 0.76 -11.03
N THR A 478 1.68 1.38 -10.01
CA THR A 478 0.42 2.12 -10.20
C THR A 478 0.65 3.19 -11.27
N LEU A 479 0.22 2.92 -12.49
CA LEU A 479 0.28 3.88 -13.58
C LEU A 479 -0.51 5.11 -13.16
N ARG A 480 0.15 6.27 -13.15
CA ARG A 480 -0.47 7.52 -12.74
C ARG A 480 -1.28 8.04 -13.93
N THR A 481 -2.60 8.02 -13.79
CA THR A 481 -3.58 8.61 -14.71
C THR A 481 -4.16 9.88 -14.10
N SER A 482 -4.82 10.72 -14.89
CA SER A 482 -5.52 11.93 -14.41
C SER A 482 -6.80 11.62 -13.64
N TYR A 483 -7.30 10.38 -13.75
CA TYR A 483 -8.49 9.87 -13.06
C TYR A 483 -8.18 8.56 -12.32
N ASP A 484 -9.11 8.14 -11.46
CA ASP A 484 -8.97 6.93 -10.64
C ASP A 484 -9.26 5.66 -11.45
N CYS A 485 -8.23 4.85 -11.70
CA CYS A 485 -8.35 3.60 -12.45
C CYS A 485 -9.29 2.57 -11.81
N SER A 486 -9.60 2.67 -10.51
CA SER A 486 -10.62 1.82 -9.88
C SER A 486 -12.05 2.16 -10.31
N LYS A 487 -12.24 3.32 -10.95
CA LYS A 487 -13.52 3.84 -11.46
C LYS A 487 -13.58 3.87 -12.99
N ALA A 488 -12.61 3.26 -13.67
CA ALA A 488 -12.66 3.12 -15.12
C ALA A 488 -13.91 2.31 -15.53
N HIS A 489 -14.66 2.81 -16.50
CA HIS A 489 -15.91 2.21 -16.98
C HIS A 489 -15.89 1.86 -18.47
N SER A 490 -15.01 2.49 -19.25
CA SER A 490 -14.94 2.27 -20.69
C SER A 490 -13.70 1.50 -21.15
N VAL A 491 -13.78 0.93 -22.36
CA VAL A 491 -12.64 0.25 -22.99
C VAL A 491 -11.45 1.20 -23.12
N ALA A 492 -11.71 2.45 -23.49
CA ALA A 492 -10.70 3.50 -23.54
C ALA A 492 -10.02 3.71 -22.18
N GLU A 493 -10.82 3.89 -21.12
CA GLU A 493 -10.30 4.12 -19.77
C GLU A 493 -9.51 2.94 -19.21
N HIS A 494 -9.94 1.72 -19.51
CA HIS A 494 -9.22 0.51 -19.12
C HIS A 494 -7.89 0.35 -19.88
N LEU A 495 -7.84 0.72 -21.16
CA LEU A 495 -6.60 0.73 -21.95
C LEU A 495 -5.60 1.75 -21.39
N ILE A 496 -6.07 2.95 -21.05
CA ILE A 496 -5.23 3.98 -20.41
C ILE A 496 -4.69 3.50 -19.05
N CYS A 497 -5.50 2.80 -18.26
CA CYS A 497 -5.09 2.28 -16.95
C CYS A 497 -4.13 1.08 -16.99
N THR A 498 -3.90 0.50 -18.16
CA THR A 498 -3.03 -0.67 -18.35
C THR A 498 -1.80 -0.38 -19.20
N ASP A 499 -1.79 0.72 -19.96
CA ASP A 499 -0.69 1.17 -20.80
C ASP A 499 0.02 2.40 -20.20
N ALA A 500 1.31 2.28 -19.95
CA ALA A 500 2.09 3.34 -19.30
C ALA A 500 2.23 4.61 -20.14
N GLN A 501 2.25 4.48 -21.47
CA GLN A 501 2.37 5.62 -22.38
C GLN A 501 1.04 6.35 -22.51
N LEU A 502 -0.08 5.61 -22.60
CA LEU A 502 -1.41 6.22 -22.57
C LEU A 502 -1.71 6.89 -21.22
N ALA A 503 -1.29 6.29 -20.10
CA ALA A 503 -1.41 6.91 -18.77
C ALA A 503 -0.60 8.23 -18.67
N ALA A 504 0.62 8.25 -19.20
CA ALA A 504 1.44 9.46 -19.24
C ALA A 504 0.80 10.54 -20.14
N ALA A 505 0.31 10.16 -21.32
CA ALA A 505 -0.38 11.06 -22.23
C ALA A 505 -1.67 11.63 -21.61
N ASP A 506 -2.39 10.85 -20.81
CA ASP A 506 -3.57 11.29 -20.07
C ASP A 506 -3.25 12.35 -19.01
N VAL A 507 -2.17 12.16 -18.24
CA VAL A 507 -1.69 13.16 -17.27
C VAL A 507 -1.22 14.44 -17.97
N GLU A 508 -0.51 14.30 -19.09
CA GLU A 508 -0.06 15.46 -19.88
C GLU A 508 -1.25 16.25 -20.44
N LEU A 509 -2.23 15.56 -21.02
CA LEU A 509 -3.43 16.20 -21.57
C LEU A 509 -4.22 16.93 -20.47
N ALA A 510 -4.32 16.36 -19.27
CA ALA A 510 -4.97 17.02 -18.13
C ALA A 510 -4.29 18.35 -17.76
N ALA A 511 -2.96 18.41 -17.81
CA ALA A 511 -2.21 19.64 -17.56
C ALA A 511 -2.45 20.70 -18.65
N VAL A 512 -2.50 20.29 -19.93
CA VAL A 512 -2.80 21.19 -21.05
C VAL A 512 -4.25 21.67 -21.00
N TYR A 513 -5.20 20.79 -20.68
CA TYR A 513 -6.61 21.12 -20.52
C TYR A 513 -6.82 22.21 -19.45
N ALA A 514 -6.11 22.11 -18.32
CA ALA A 514 -6.17 23.14 -17.27
C ALA A 514 -5.72 24.52 -17.77
N LYS A 515 -4.66 24.57 -18.60
CA LYS A 515 -4.18 25.81 -19.24
C LYS A 515 -5.20 26.36 -20.23
N ALA A 516 -5.72 25.51 -21.12
CA ALA A 516 -6.72 25.89 -22.11
C ALA A 516 -8.00 26.45 -21.45
N LYS A 517 -8.48 25.78 -20.39
CA LYS A 517 -9.66 26.22 -19.63
C LYS A 517 -9.46 27.59 -18.96
N ALA A 518 -8.23 27.90 -18.54
CA ALA A 518 -7.91 29.19 -17.93
C ALA A 518 -7.81 30.33 -18.96
N ALA A 519 -7.41 30.03 -20.19
CA ALA A 519 -7.22 31.00 -21.26
C ALA A 519 -8.49 31.27 -22.09
N VAL A 520 -9.46 30.34 -22.10
CA VAL A 520 -10.61 30.43 -23.00
C VAL A 520 -11.60 31.53 -22.62
N THR A 521 -12.05 32.28 -23.62
CA THR A 521 -13.01 33.38 -23.46
C THR A 521 -14.46 32.89 -23.42
N ASP A 522 -14.82 31.95 -24.30
CA ASP A 522 -16.12 31.28 -24.31
C ASP A 522 -16.07 29.91 -23.61
N GLN A 523 -16.49 29.90 -22.33
CA GLN A 523 -16.52 28.67 -21.55
C GLN A 523 -17.61 27.68 -21.98
N VAL A 524 -18.69 28.15 -22.62
CA VAL A 524 -19.78 27.27 -23.04
C VAL A 524 -19.35 26.48 -24.26
N ALA A 525 -18.79 27.14 -25.27
CA ALA A 525 -18.23 26.49 -26.46
C ALA A 525 -17.13 25.49 -26.09
N PHE A 526 -16.24 25.85 -25.15
CA PHE A 526 -15.17 24.97 -24.68
C PHE A 526 -15.68 23.68 -24.01
N LYS A 527 -16.71 23.80 -23.15
CA LYS A 527 -17.33 22.64 -22.50
C LYS A 527 -18.02 21.73 -23.51
N THR A 528 -18.74 22.29 -24.48
CA THR A 528 -19.40 21.53 -25.53
C THR A 528 -18.39 20.75 -26.36
N ARG A 529 -17.32 21.40 -26.85
CA ARG A 529 -16.23 20.73 -27.60
C ARG A 529 -15.59 19.61 -26.80
N THR A 530 -15.24 19.87 -25.54
CA THR A 530 -14.59 18.88 -24.66
C THR A 530 -15.50 17.65 -24.48
N LEU A 531 -16.80 17.87 -24.28
CA LEU A 531 -17.78 16.81 -24.13
C LEU A 531 -17.93 16.00 -25.43
N GLU A 532 -17.97 16.66 -26.58
CA GLU A 532 -18.03 16.00 -27.90
C GLU A 532 -16.79 15.15 -28.16
N GLN A 533 -15.59 15.68 -27.91
CA GLN A 533 -14.33 14.96 -28.09
C GLN A 533 -14.19 13.78 -27.12
N TRP A 534 -14.63 13.94 -25.87
CA TRP A 534 -14.71 12.84 -24.92
C TRP A 534 -15.69 11.76 -25.42
N ASN A 535 -16.90 12.14 -25.84
CA ASN A 535 -17.87 11.19 -26.39
C ASN A 535 -17.36 10.46 -27.65
N TYR A 536 -16.60 11.15 -28.51
CA TYR A 536 -15.95 10.54 -29.67
C TYR A 536 -14.92 9.49 -29.23
N ARG A 537 -14.05 9.81 -28.28
CA ARG A 537 -13.09 8.86 -27.69
C ARG A 537 -13.79 7.61 -27.18
N GLU A 538 -14.88 7.79 -26.42
CA GLU A 538 -15.63 6.69 -25.81
C GLU A 538 -16.33 5.77 -26.83
N LYS A 539 -16.78 6.32 -27.95
CA LYS A 539 -17.52 5.58 -28.99
C LYS A 539 -16.62 4.96 -30.06
N THR A 540 -15.53 5.63 -30.43
CA THR A 540 -14.76 5.31 -31.63
C THR A 540 -13.46 4.58 -31.32
N CYS A 541 -12.78 4.90 -30.20
CA CYS A 541 -11.49 4.30 -29.89
C CYS A 541 -11.62 3.06 -29.00
N HIS A 542 -11.20 1.91 -29.55
CA HIS A 542 -11.22 0.61 -28.87
C HIS A 542 -9.86 -0.09 -28.84
N ASP A 543 -8.81 0.55 -29.37
CA ASP A 543 -7.44 0.06 -29.36
C ASP A 543 -6.45 1.16 -28.95
N ARG A 544 -5.21 0.72 -28.69
CA ARG A 544 -4.12 1.59 -28.23
C ARG A 544 -3.74 2.66 -29.26
N GLU A 545 -3.73 2.32 -30.54
CA GLU A 545 -3.28 3.23 -31.60
C GLU A 545 -4.28 4.37 -31.83
N CYS A 546 -5.58 4.08 -31.81
CA CYS A 546 -6.63 5.10 -31.89
C CYS A 546 -6.53 6.08 -30.72
N LEU A 547 -6.38 5.57 -29.49
CA LEU A 547 -6.24 6.42 -28.31
C LEU A 547 -4.99 7.28 -28.36
N ALA A 548 -3.85 6.71 -28.76
CA ALA A 548 -2.60 7.46 -28.87
C ALA A 548 -2.71 8.60 -29.90
N ARG A 549 -3.33 8.37 -31.06
CA ARG A 549 -3.59 9.41 -32.06
C ARG A 549 -4.55 10.47 -31.52
N TRP A 550 -5.65 10.06 -30.90
CA TRP A 550 -6.60 10.98 -30.29
C TRP A 550 -5.95 11.88 -29.23
N TYR A 551 -5.10 11.32 -28.35
CA TYR A 551 -4.36 12.11 -27.36
C TYR A 551 -3.42 13.12 -28.01
N ALA A 552 -2.70 12.73 -29.07
CA ALA A 552 -1.82 13.63 -29.81
C ALA A 552 -2.60 14.79 -30.46
N ASP A 553 -3.71 14.48 -31.13
CA ASP A 553 -4.56 15.47 -31.81
C ASP A 553 -5.18 16.44 -30.79
N GLN A 554 -5.76 15.91 -29.70
CA GLN A 554 -6.37 16.74 -28.66
C GLN A 554 -5.35 17.64 -27.97
N ARG A 555 -4.12 17.17 -27.79
CA ARG A 555 -3.06 17.98 -27.18
C ARG A 555 -2.72 19.19 -28.05
N ILE A 556 -2.60 19.02 -29.36
CA ILE A 556 -2.31 20.11 -30.30
C ILE A 556 -3.41 21.16 -30.25
N VAL A 557 -4.67 20.71 -30.36
CA VAL A 557 -5.84 21.58 -30.29
C VAL A 557 -5.89 22.36 -28.98
N LEU A 558 -5.75 21.69 -27.83
CA LEU A 558 -5.84 22.34 -26.52
C LEU A 558 -4.68 23.31 -26.27
N LEU A 559 -3.48 23.04 -26.80
CA LEU A 559 -2.37 23.99 -26.76
C LEU A 559 -2.70 25.25 -27.57
N HIS A 560 -3.25 25.09 -28.78
CA HIS A 560 -3.65 26.23 -29.59
C HIS A 560 -4.78 27.06 -28.95
N ILE A 561 -5.75 26.40 -28.29
CA ILE A 561 -6.79 27.09 -27.50
C ILE A 561 -6.15 27.81 -26.30
N ALA A 562 -5.15 27.22 -25.65
CA ALA A 562 -4.45 27.87 -24.54
C ALA A 562 -3.68 29.13 -24.97
N GLU A 563 -3.22 29.18 -26.21
CA GLU A 563 -2.50 30.34 -26.78
C GLU A 563 -3.45 31.42 -27.32
N THR A 564 -4.55 31.02 -27.97
CA THR A 564 -5.44 31.95 -28.69
C THR A 564 -6.70 32.33 -27.90
N GLY A 565 -7.08 31.55 -26.89
CA GLY A 565 -8.33 31.73 -26.14
C GLY A 565 -9.61 31.43 -26.94
N ASN A 566 -9.49 30.93 -28.17
CA ASN A 566 -10.62 30.62 -29.05
C ASN A 566 -11.02 29.14 -28.95
N ALA A 567 -12.19 28.85 -28.39
CA ALA A 567 -12.71 27.50 -28.19
C ALA A 567 -13.07 26.73 -29.48
N THR A 568 -13.18 27.43 -30.62
CA THR A 568 -13.64 26.87 -31.89
C THR A 568 -12.52 26.51 -32.86
N ALA A 569 -11.26 26.71 -32.46
CA ALA A 569 -10.12 26.39 -33.31
C ALA A 569 -10.06 24.88 -33.62
N GLU A 570 -9.84 24.54 -34.89
CA GLU A 570 -9.73 23.17 -35.40
C GLU A 570 -8.30 22.64 -35.35
#